data_AF-A0A8J4Y654-F1
#
_entry.id   AF-A0A8J4Y654-F1
#
_cell.length_a   1.000
_cell.length_b   1.000
_cell.length_c   1.000
_cell.angle_alpha   90.00
_cell.angle_beta   90.00
_cell.angle_gamma   90.00
#
_symmetry.space_group_name_H-M   'P 1'
#
loop_
_entity.id
_entity.type
_entity.pdbx_description
1 polymer ?
#
loop_
_entity_poly.entity_id
_entity_poly.type
_entity_poly.pdbx_seq_one_letter_code
_entity_poly.pdbx_strand_id
1 'polypeptide(L)'
;MPGPNCAHDWLQVLTSSLQESVLSLVYVQRPYWKCFQYQGSFSLGEVRGEDDPRVFTPSLSFRGHTGARPLRFPTRDPLPPRPPETLKKIADKLLCLRQKEVVRSPPGSRLCLVYDQGMEQHHSLTEGEHPERPERIRRVWEMLGRAGVVQRSTVLQSRVAQREEVALVHTQDHVDFMFGLEGLGGGGAADPSGELQVVEEVMAGGARAGVAVIRPPGHHAEPDRPHGFCFYNNVAVAARHATHNLGCQRVLIVDWDVHHGNGIQHAFEDDPRVLYMSLHRYDHGMFFPSSEDANFDRVGTGAGQGYTINIPWNKDGEMRLASVLISVALALEPAVVRENPPLRDTGPV
;
A
#
# COMPACT_ATOMS: atom_id res chain seq x y z
N MET A 1 27.25 -23.69 24.93
CA MET A 1 26.87 -23.55 23.50
C MET A 1 25.46 -22.98 23.46
N PRO A 2 25.27 -21.65 23.33
CA PRO A 2 23.93 -21.07 23.30
C PRO A 2 23.30 -21.26 21.91
N GLY A 3 22.10 -21.83 21.88
CA GLY A 3 21.29 -22.06 20.67
C GLY A 3 20.33 -20.91 20.35
N PRO A 4 19.78 -20.85 19.12
CA PRO A 4 19.11 -19.69 18.54
C PRO A 4 17.68 -19.49 19.06
N ASN A 5 17.16 -18.29 18.86
CA ASN A 5 16.23 -17.61 19.75
C ASN A 5 14.96 -17.24 18.96
N CYS A 6 13.91 -18.08 18.96
CA CYS A 6 12.86 -18.11 17.91
C CYS A 6 11.92 -16.88 17.76
N ALA A 7 11.95 -15.87 18.63
CA ALA A 7 11.29 -14.59 18.33
C ALA A 7 12.16 -13.64 17.49
N HIS A 8 13.45 -13.97 17.37
CA HIS A 8 14.43 -13.32 16.49
C HIS A 8 14.56 -14.03 15.13
N ASP A 9 14.09 -15.27 15.00
CA ASP A 9 14.39 -16.10 13.82
C ASP A 9 13.77 -15.56 12.51
N TRP A 10 12.63 -14.86 12.55
CA TRP A 10 12.03 -14.31 11.32
C TRP A 10 12.66 -12.97 10.90
N LEU A 11 13.02 -12.10 11.85
CA LEU A 11 13.77 -10.87 11.57
C LEU A 11 15.15 -11.22 11.02
N GLN A 12 15.80 -12.28 11.53
CA GLN A 12 17.09 -12.75 11.03
C GLN A 12 17.08 -13.20 9.56
N VAL A 13 15.92 -13.48 8.97
CA VAL A 13 15.77 -13.74 7.52
C VAL A 13 15.76 -12.42 6.71
N LEU A 14 15.42 -11.30 7.36
CA LEU A 14 15.34 -9.99 6.75
C LEU A 14 16.69 -9.25 6.82
N THR A 15 16.98 -8.45 5.81
CA THR A 15 18.16 -7.57 5.81
C THR A 15 18.09 -6.57 6.97
N SER A 16 19.24 -6.15 7.50
CA SER A 16 19.29 -5.19 8.61
C SER A 16 18.53 -3.89 8.31
N SER A 17 18.57 -3.41 7.06
CA SER A 17 17.83 -2.23 6.63
C SER A 17 16.32 -2.41 6.77
N LEU A 18 15.80 -3.59 6.41
CA LEU A 18 14.37 -3.85 6.48
C LEU A 18 13.91 -4.02 7.92
N GLN A 19 14.71 -4.68 8.77
CA GLN A 19 14.43 -4.78 10.20
C GLN A 19 14.29 -3.39 10.82
N GLU A 20 15.23 -2.49 10.53
CA GLU A 20 15.22 -1.10 11.01
C GLU A 20 13.99 -0.33 10.51
N SER A 21 13.63 -0.49 9.23
CA SER A 21 12.45 0.15 8.64
C SER A 21 11.16 -0.32 9.31
N VAL A 22 11.00 -1.63 9.48
CA VAL A 22 9.81 -2.24 10.11
C VAL A 22 9.70 -1.82 11.58
N LEU A 23 10.81 -1.82 12.33
CA LEU A 23 10.78 -1.41 13.74
C LEU A 23 10.45 0.08 13.89
N SER A 24 10.98 0.92 13.01
CA SER A 24 10.68 2.36 12.99
C SER A 24 9.21 2.62 12.65
N LEU A 25 8.67 1.88 11.67
CA LEU A 25 7.25 1.90 11.32
C LEU A 25 6.37 1.50 12.50
N VAL A 26 6.69 0.39 13.18
CA VAL A 26 5.94 -0.05 14.37
C VAL A 26 5.97 1.03 15.45
N TYR A 27 7.13 1.69 15.65
CA TYR A 27 7.27 2.77 16.62
C TYR A 27 6.35 3.97 16.29
N VAL A 28 6.43 4.49 15.07
CA VAL A 28 5.69 5.71 14.68
C VAL A 28 4.19 5.48 14.48
N GLN A 29 3.79 4.29 14.04
CA GLN A 29 2.39 3.96 13.76
C GLN A 29 1.62 3.50 15.00
N ARG A 30 2.31 3.21 16.10
CA ARG A 30 1.72 2.66 17.33
C ARG A 30 0.58 3.49 17.93
N PRO A 31 0.63 4.83 17.97
CA PRO A 31 -0.47 5.62 18.52
C PRO A 31 -1.78 5.46 17.73
N TYR A 32 -1.68 5.20 16.42
CA TYR A 32 -2.80 5.22 15.50
C TYR A 32 -3.45 3.85 15.31
N TRP A 33 -2.67 2.77 15.35
CA TRP A 33 -3.17 1.42 15.09
C TRP A 33 -3.12 0.54 16.34
N LYS A 34 -4.30 0.11 16.82
CA LYS A 34 -4.46 -0.88 17.93
C LYS A 34 -3.60 -2.13 17.73
N CYS A 35 -3.36 -2.43 16.47
CA CYS A 35 -2.61 -3.55 15.97
C CYS A 35 -1.14 -3.55 16.49
N PHE A 36 -0.52 -2.38 16.59
CA PHE A 36 0.83 -2.18 17.12
C PHE A 36 0.86 -1.94 18.64
N GLN A 37 -0.30 -1.73 19.27
CA GLN A 37 -0.43 -1.51 20.71
C GLN A 37 -0.47 -2.83 21.50
N TYR A 38 -0.63 -3.97 20.83
CA TYR A 38 -0.78 -5.28 21.45
C TYR A 38 0.52 -5.83 22.09
N GLN A 39 1.68 -5.30 21.69
CA GLN A 39 2.96 -5.63 22.33
C GLN A 39 3.13 -4.77 23.59
N GLY A 40 2.74 -5.30 24.75
CA GLY A 40 2.86 -4.65 26.07
C GLY A 40 4.28 -4.44 26.60
N SER A 41 5.30 -4.50 25.74
CA SER A 41 6.72 -4.46 26.10
C SER A 41 7.35 -3.06 26.17
N PHE A 42 6.62 -2.00 25.79
CA PHE A 42 7.21 -0.67 25.64
C PHE A 42 6.31 0.39 26.27
N SER A 43 6.79 0.99 27.37
CA SER A 43 6.16 2.15 28.00
C SER A 43 6.78 3.46 27.48
N LEU A 44 5.97 4.50 27.27
CA LEU A 44 6.40 5.83 26.81
C LEU A 44 7.52 6.46 27.68
N GLY A 45 7.71 5.96 28.91
CA GLY A 45 8.74 6.44 29.84
C GLY A 45 10.15 5.89 29.62
N GLU A 46 10.32 4.83 28.83
CA GLU A 46 11.65 4.24 28.54
C GLU A 46 12.39 4.94 27.38
N VAL A 47 11.78 5.97 26.76
CA VAL A 47 12.26 6.66 25.54
C VAL A 47 13.21 7.83 25.84
N ARG A 48 13.97 7.79 26.93
CA ARG A 48 15.02 8.79 27.21
C ARG A 48 16.37 8.12 27.40
N GLY A 49 16.90 7.55 26.31
CA GLY A 49 18.32 7.26 26.18
C GLY A 49 19.03 8.47 25.57
N GLU A 50 20.14 8.89 26.16
CA GLU A 50 20.79 10.19 25.94
C GLU A 50 21.63 10.33 24.64
N ASP A 51 21.57 9.42 23.68
CA ASP A 51 22.37 9.52 22.45
C ASP A 51 21.51 9.29 21.18
N ASP A 52 21.34 10.39 20.40
CA ASP A 52 20.55 10.59 19.16
C ASP A 52 19.03 10.33 19.21
N PRO A 53 18.17 11.38 19.20
CA PRO A 53 16.71 11.24 19.20
C PRO A 53 16.11 10.59 17.93
N ARG A 54 16.93 10.24 16.94
CA ARG A 54 16.48 9.64 15.66
C ARG A 54 16.76 8.14 15.53
N VAL A 55 17.40 7.51 16.52
CA VAL A 55 17.77 6.09 16.46
C VAL A 55 17.18 5.32 17.64
N PHE A 56 16.21 4.44 17.37
CA PHE A 56 15.69 3.52 18.37
C PHE A 56 16.64 2.32 18.52
N THR A 57 17.33 2.24 19.66
CA THR A 57 18.13 1.06 20.04
C THR A 57 17.35 0.26 21.09
N PRO A 58 16.68 -0.85 20.73
CA PRO A 58 15.85 -1.59 21.68
C PRO A 58 16.70 -2.27 22.78
N SER A 59 16.30 -2.09 24.04
CA SER A 59 16.70 -2.98 25.12
C SER A 59 15.60 -4.03 25.35
N LEU A 60 15.93 -5.30 25.17
CA LEU A 60 14.99 -6.41 25.34
C LEU A 60 15.19 -7.05 26.70
N SER A 61 14.17 -6.97 27.55
CA SER A 61 14.11 -7.71 28.81
C SER A 61 13.00 -8.76 28.77
N PHE A 62 13.34 -10.00 29.15
CA PHE A 62 12.37 -11.10 29.25
C PHE A 62 11.69 -11.05 30.62
N ARG A 63 10.39 -10.76 30.68
CA ARG A 63 9.57 -10.90 31.90
C ARG A 63 8.70 -12.15 31.83
N GLY A 64 9.31 -13.32 32.06
CA GLY A 64 8.60 -14.58 32.27
C GLY A 64 8.69 -15.04 33.72
N HIS A 65 7.68 -15.78 34.20
CA HIS A 65 7.55 -16.22 35.60
C HIS A 65 8.71 -17.10 36.10
N THR A 66 9.51 -17.67 35.19
CA THR A 66 10.61 -18.60 35.52
C THR A 66 12.00 -18.00 35.35
N GLY A 67 12.11 -16.71 34.98
CA GLY A 67 13.41 -16.02 34.80
C GLY A 67 14.26 -16.51 33.61
N ALA A 68 13.90 -17.62 32.95
CA ALA A 68 14.62 -18.17 31.81
C ALA A 68 13.76 -18.17 30.53
N ARG A 69 14.33 -17.63 29.43
CA ARG A 69 13.66 -17.53 28.13
C ARG A 69 13.55 -18.92 27.48
N PRO A 70 12.35 -19.40 27.12
CA PRO A 70 12.18 -20.70 26.48
C PRO A 70 12.76 -20.72 25.06
N LEU A 71 13.46 -21.82 24.71
CA LEU A 71 14.18 -22.02 23.44
C LEU A 71 13.29 -22.53 22.29
N ARG A 72 12.09 -23.04 22.57
CA ARG A 72 11.11 -23.50 21.59
C ARG A 72 9.70 -23.18 22.06
N PHE A 73 8.85 -22.74 21.15
CA PHE A 73 7.40 -22.68 21.36
C PHE A 73 6.76 -23.84 20.61
N PRO A 74 5.90 -24.66 21.24
CA PRO A 74 5.17 -25.69 20.51
C PRO A 74 4.31 -25.03 19.43
N THR A 75 4.41 -25.51 18.19
CA THR A 75 3.50 -25.14 17.11
C THR A 75 2.08 -25.60 17.47
N ARG A 76 1.22 -24.60 17.68
CA ARG A 76 -0.22 -24.62 17.94
C ARG A 76 -0.94 -25.95 17.63
N ASP A 77 -1.43 -26.60 18.68
CA ASP A 77 -2.66 -27.40 18.64
C ASP A 77 -3.90 -26.47 18.71
N PRO A 78 -5.14 -26.93 18.41
CA PRO A 78 -6.25 -26.06 18.05
C PRO A 78 -6.58 -25.04 19.14
N LEU A 79 -7.07 -23.88 18.70
CA LEU A 79 -7.53 -22.80 19.58
C LEU A 79 -8.27 -23.38 20.80
N PRO A 80 -8.04 -22.84 22.02
CA PRO A 80 -8.87 -23.23 23.17
C PRO A 80 -10.35 -23.07 22.79
N PRO A 81 -11.21 -24.04 23.15
CA PRO A 81 -12.62 -24.00 22.81
C PRO A 81 -13.22 -22.68 23.29
N ARG A 82 -13.65 -21.86 22.34
CA ARG A 82 -14.24 -20.55 22.64
C ARG A 82 -15.62 -20.77 23.25
N PRO A 83 -16.05 -19.95 24.22
CA PRO A 83 -17.40 -20.02 24.77
C PRO A 83 -18.45 -19.96 23.64
N PRO A 84 -19.54 -20.76 23.69
CA PRO A 84 -20.56 -20.80 22.65
C PRO A 84 -21.14 -19.42 22.27
N GLU A 85 -21.25 -18.54 23.26
CA GLU A 85 -21.70 -17.15 23.07
C GLU A 85 -20.75 -16.32 22.21
N THR A 86 -19.44 -16.55 22.36
CA THR A 86 -18.42 -15.90 21.54
C THR A 86 -18.51 -16.39 20.11
N LEU A 87 -18.65 -17.71 19.91
CA LEU A 87 -18.84 -18.33 18.59
C LEU A 87 -20.08 -17.79 17.89
N LYS A 88 -21.20 -17.67 18.62
CA LYS A 88 -22.45 -17.07 18.13
C LYS A 88 -22.26 -15.61 17.71
N LYS A 89 -21.62 -14.78 18.53
CA LYS A 89 -21.30 -13.39 18.15
C LYS A 89 -20.38 -13.29 16.93
N ILE A 90 -19.42 -14.21 16.76
CA ILE A 90 -18.60 -14.25 15.53
C ILE A 90 -19.48 -14.61 14.34
N ALA A 91 -20.31 -15.64 14.47
CA ALA A 91 -21.19 -16.12 13.42
C ALA A 91 -22.18 -15.03 13.00
N ASP A 92 -22.82 -14.35 13.94
CA ASP A 92 -23.77 -13.26 13.69
C ASP A 92 -23.06 -12.06 13.01
N LYS A 93 -21.84 -11.73 13.43
CA LYS A 93 -21.06 -10.64 12.80
C LYS A 93 -20.60 -11.01 11.39
N LEU A 94 -20.17 -12.26 11.16
CA LEU A 94 -19.85 -12.78 9.83
C LEU A 94 -21.09 -12.85 8.94
N LEU A 95 -22.24 -13.21 9.49
CA LEU A 95 -23.51 -13.25 8.77
C LEU A 95 -23.94 -11.83 8.37
N CYS A 96 -23.83 -10.87 9.28
CA CYS A 96 -24.12 -9.46 9.02
C CYS A 96 -23.14 -8.87 7.98
N LEU A 97 -21.85 -9.21 8.06
CA LEU A 97 -20.86 -8.80 7.05
C LEU A 97 -21.17 -9.43 5.69
N ARG A 98 -21.56 -10.71 5.63
CA ARG A 98 -22.00 -11.38 4.40
C ARG A 98 -23.32 -10.87 3.85
N GLN A 99 -24.19 -10.28 4.70
CA GLN A 99 -25.44 -9.67 4.28
C GLN A 99 -25.27 -8.19 3.85
N LYS A 100 -24.23 -7.52 4.36
CA LYS A 100 -23.86 -6.13 4.03
C LYS A 100 -22.93 -6.05 2.82
N GLU A 101 -22.05 -7.02 2.63
CA GLU A 101 -21.50 -7.28 1.31
C GLU A 101 -22.68 -7.66 0.43
N VAL A 102 -23.00 -6.80 -0.54
CA VAL A 102 -23.88 -7.20 -1.63
C VAL A 102 -23.23 -8.45 -2.21
N VAL A 103 -23.76 -9.63 -1.89
CA VAL A 103 -23.40 -10.88 -2.54
C VAL A 103 -23.95 -10.77 -3.95
N ARG A 104 -23.29 -9.95 -4.76
CA ARG A 104 -23.36 -10.07 -6.20
C ARG A 104 -22.90 -11.48 -6.48
N SER A 105 -23.67 -12.21 -7.28
CA SER A 105 -23.24 -13.49 -7.82
C SER A 105 -21.78 -13.37 -8.25
N PRO A 106 -20.92 -14.36 -7.95
CA PRO A 106 -19.51 -14.26 -8.30
C PRO A 106 -19.42 -13.88 -9.78
N PRO A 107 -18.67 -12.81 -10.13
CA PRO A 107 -18.65 -12.32 -11.49
C PRO A 107 -18.31 -13.45 -12.46
N GLY A 108 -18.94 -13.42 -13.63
CA GLY A 108 -18.65 -14.38 -14.70
C GLY A 108 -17.17 -14.38 -15.09
N SER A 109 -16.49 -13.24 -14.92
CA SER A 109 -15.07 -13.09 -15.14
C SER A 109 -14.27 -12.97 -13.84
N ARG A 110 -13.14 -13.68 -13.77
CA ARG A 110 -12.21 -13.55 -12.63
C ARG A 110 -11.31 -12.33 -12.76
N LEU A 111 -10.97 -11.94 -13.97
CA LEU A 111 -9.97 -10.93 -14.27
C LEU A 111 -10.42 -10.08 -15.46
N CYS A 112 -10.38 -8.76 -15.31
CA CYS A 112 -10.47 -7.82 -16.43
C CYS A 112 -9.09 -7.23 -16.77
N LEU A 113 -8.88 -6.89 -18.04
CA LEU A 113 -7.62 -6.32 -18.52
C LEU A 113 -7.90 -5.09 -19.37
N VAL A 114 -7.08 -4.05 -19.23
CA VAL A 114 -7.04 -2.94 -20.18
C VAL A 114 -5.65 -2.81 -20.78
N TYR A 115 -5.60 -2.61 -22.09
CA TYR A 115 -4.43 -2.18 -22.85
C TYR A 115 -4.94 -1.39 -24.06
N ASP A 116 -4.25 -0.30 -24.39
CA ASP A 116 -4.53 0.53 -25.54
C ASP A 116 -3.22 0.82 -26.26
N GLN A 117 -3.16 0.46 -27.54
CA GLN A 117 -1.99 0.71 -28.37
C GLN A 117 -1.73 2.20 -28.60
N GLY A 118 -2.75 3.06 -28.48
CA GLY A 118 -2.61 4.52 -28.55
C GLY A 118 -1.64 5.07 -27.51
N MET A 119 -1.53 4.41 -26.34
CA MET A 119 -0.55 4.75 -25.31
C MET A 119 0.90 4.64 -25.78
N GLU A 120 1.17 3.92 -26.88
CA GLU A 120 2.52 3.78 -27.44
C GLU A 120 2.98 5.00 -28.24
N GLN A 121 2.10 5.96 -28.51
CA GLN A 121 2.42 7.15 -29.30
C GLN A 121 3.30 8.15 -28.52
N HIS A 122 3.14 8.24 -27.20
CA HIS A 122 3.99 9.07 -26.34
C HIS A 122 5.43 8.51 -26.31
N HIS A 123 6.44 9.28 -26.70
CA HIS A 123 7.85 8.91 -26.57
C HIS A 123 8.73 10.15 -26.56
N SER A 124 9.96 10.02 -26.04
CA SER A 124 10.93 11.12 -26.12
C SER A 124 11.32 11.37 -27.57
N LEU A 125 11.19 12.63 -28.02
CA LEU A 125 11.58 13.04 -29.38
C LEU A 125 13.08 13.30 -29.49
N THR A 126 13.76 13.54 -28.37
CA THR A 126 15.15 14.01 -28.32
C THR A 126 16.11 12.98 -27.75
N GLU A 127 15.62 12.05 -26.93
CA GLU A 127 16.45 11.04 -26.28
C GLU A 127 16.21 9.66 -26.87
N GLY A 128 17.18 9.18 -27.67
CA GLY A 128 17.11 7.85 -28.28
C GLY A 128 17.16 6.69 -27.28
N GLU A 129 17.62 6.92 -26.04
CA GLU A 129 17.79 5.89 -25.00
C GLU A 129 16.98 6.19 -23.72
N HIS A 130 15.87 6.91 -23.81
CA HIS A 130 15.02 7.18 -22.65
C HIS A 130 14.44 5.87 -22.06
N PRO A 131 14.47 5.65 -20.71
CA PRO A 131 14.05 4.39 -20.11
C PRO A 131 12.53 4.17 -20.16
N GLU A 132 11.73 5.24 -20.10
CA GLU A 132 10.28 5.20 -20.30
C GLU A 132 9.98 5.22 -21.81
N ARG A 133 9.67 4.04 -22.36
CA ARG A 133 9.51 3.81 -23.80
C ARG A 133 8.27 2.98 -24.13
N PRO A 134 7.69 3.13 -25.33
CA PRO A 134 6.48 2.41 -25.76
C PRO A 134 6.55 0.88 -25.60
N GLU A 135 7.73 0.29 -25.79
CA GLU A 135 7.96 -1.16 -25.69
C GLU A 135 7.57 -1.72 -24.31
N ARG A 136 7.60 -0.90 -23.25
CA ARG A 136 7.30 -1.36 -21.88
C ARG A 136 5.92 -2.00 -21.79
N ILE A 137 4.88 -1.33 -22.29
CA ILE A 137 3.51 -1.87 -22.28
C ILE A 137 3.29 -2.92 -23.37
N ARG A 138 3.89 -2.73 -24.55
CA ARG A 138 3.78 -3.67 -25.68
C ARG A 138 4.26 -5.06 -25.29
N ARG A 139 5.44 -5.13 -24.68
CA ARG A 139 6.06 -6.40 -24.25
C ARG A 139 5.26 -7.09 -23.16
N VAL A 140 4.73 -6.33 -22.19
CA VAL A 140 3.86 -6.89 -21.14
C VAL A 140 2.60 -7.49 -21.77
N TRP A 141 1.95 -6.76 -22.68
CA TRP A 141 0.75 -7.25 -23.37
C TRP A 141 1.03 -8.51 -24.20
N GLU A 142 2.11 -8.52 -24.99
CA GLU A 142 2.55 -9.71 -25.74
C GLU A 142 2.81 -10.91 -24.83
N MET A 143 3.45 -10.70 -23.67
CA MET A 143 3.74 -11.77 -22.71
C MET A 143 2.46 -12.34 -22.10
N LEU A 144 1.52 -11.47 -21.70
CA LEU A 144 0.21 -11.89 -21.21
C LEU A 144 -0.57 -12.69 -22.27
N GLY A 145 -0.47 -12.27 -23.55
CA GLY A 145 -1.08 -12.98 -24.67
C GLY A 145 -0.48 -14.36 -24.91
N ARG A 146 0.87 -14.48 -24.89
CA ARG A 146 1.58 -15.76 -25.02
C ARG A 146 1.29 -16.71 -23.85
N ALA A 147 1.11 -16.17 -22.64
CA ALA A 147 0.76 -16.94 -21.45
C ALA A 147 -0.73 -17.33 -21.38
N GLY A 148 -1.53 -16.98 -22.39
CA GLY A 148 -2.96 -17.30 -22.42
C GLY A 148 -3.79 -16.49 -21.42
N VAL A 149 -3.26 -15.39 -20.85
CA VAL A 149 -3.97 -14.58 -19.84
C VAL A 149 -5.02 -13.71 -20.50
N VAL A 150 -4.70 -13.09 -21.64
CA VAL A 150 -5.62 -12.22 -22.38
C VAL A 150 -6.90 -12.99 -22.78
N GLN A 151 -6.74 -14.21 -23.28
CA GLN A 151 -7.83 -15.05 -23.77
C GLN A 151 -8.71 -15.60 -22.64
N ARG A 152 -8.22 -15.62 -21.40
CA ARG A 152 -8.95 -16.07 -20.20
C ARG A 152 -9.57 -14.92 -19.40
N SER A 153 -9.41 -13.69 -19.86
CA SER A 153 -9.81 -12.47 -19.15
C SER A 153 -10.84 -11.68 -19.95
N THR A 154 -11.60 -10.82 -19.28
CA THR A 154 -12.42 -9.82 -19.96
C THR A 154 -11.52 -8.68 -20.40
N VAL A 155 -11.35 -8.47 -21.71
CA VAL A 155 -10.61 -7.30 -22.20
C VAL A 155 -11.57 -6.12 -22.29
N LEU A 156 -11.27 -5.06 -21.53
CA LEU A 156 -12.03 -3.83 -21.49
C LEU A 156 -11.46 -2.85 -22.51
N GLN A 157 -12.34 -2.01 -23.05
CA GLN A 157 -11.94 -0.91 -23.92
C GLN A 157 -11.48 0.28 -23.05
N SER A 158 -10.30 0.82 -23.36
CA SER A 158 -9.81 2.06 -22.75
C SER A 158 -10.62 3.27 -23.22
N ARG A 159 -10.60 4.33 -22.43
CA ARG A 159 -11.13 5.66 -22.80
C ARG A 159 -10.16 6.73 -22.31
N VAL A 160 -10.41 7.97 -22.69
CA VAL A 160 -9.70 9.13 -22.15
C VAL A 160 -10.38 9.57 -20.85
N ALA A 161 -9.59 9.93 -19.84
CA ALA A 161 -10.12 10.50 -18.60
C ALA A 161 -10.83 11.83 -18.89
N GLN A 162 -11.98 12.05 -18.27
CA GLN A 162 -12.67 13.33 -18.34
C GLN A 162 -11.95 14.36 -17.46
N ARG A 163 -12.05 15.64 -17.81
CA ARG A 163 -11.44 16.74 -17.05
C ARG A 163 -11.84 16.71 -15.58
N GLU A 164 -13.10 16.42 -15.31
CA GLU A 164 -13.67 16.36 -13.96
C GLU A 164 -13.09 15.20 -13.14
N GLU A 165 -12.72 14.09 -13.80
CA GLU A 165 -12.10 12.94 -13.14
C GLU A 165 -10.65 13.26 -12.75
N VAL A 166 -9.89 13.88 -13.65
CA VAL A 166 -8.50 14.32 -13.38
C VAL A 166 -8.48 15.40 -12.27
N ALA A 167 -9.45 16.31 -12.29
CA ALA A 167 -9.61 17.37 -11.30
C ALA A 167 -9.98 16.87 -9.89
N LEU A 168 -10.24 15.56 -9.70
CA LEU A 168 -10.39 14.98 -8.36
C LEU A 168 -9.08 14.98 -7.55
N VAL A 169 -7.93 15.05 -8.24
CA VAL A 169 -6.59 15.07 -7.63
C VAL A 169 -5.82 16.32 -8.02
N HIS A 170 -5.89 16.70 -9.29
CA HIS A 170 -5.06 17.78 -9.80
C HIS A 170 -5.72 19.15 -9.68
N THR A 171 -4.91 20.19 -9.50
CA THR A 171 -5.37 21.58 -9.51
C THR A 171 -5.90 21.95 -10.89
N GLN A 172 -6.81 22.93 -10.93
CA GLN A 172 -7.37 23.40 -12.20
C GLN A 172 -6.28 23.94 -13.13
N ASP A 173 -5.27 24.63 -12.59
CA ASP A 173 -4.13 25.14 -13.37
C ASP A 173 -3.35 24.00 -14.06
N HIS A 174 -3.10 22.88 -13.35
CA HIS A 174 -2.44 21.72 -13.94
C HIS A 174 -3.31 21.04 -15.00
N VAL A 175 -4.61 20.86 -14.72
CA VAL A 175 -5.57 20.29 -15.68
C VAL A 175 -5.63 21.15 -16.94
N ASP A 176 -5.79 22.46 -16.80
CA ASP A 176 -5.87 23.39 -17.93
C ASP A 176 -4.59 23.40 -18.75
N PHE A 177 -3.43 23.40 -18.09
CA PHE A 177 -2.15 23.30 -18.76
C PHE A 177 -2.03 22.01 -19.59
N MET A 178 -2.27 20.85 -18.97
CA MET A 178 -2.07 19.56 -19.62
C MET A 178 -3.06 19.32 -20.78
N PHE A 179 -4.35 19.62 -20.58
CA PHE A 179 -5.35 19.53 -21.65
C PHE A 179 -5.11 20.58 -22.75
N GLY A 180 -4.51 21.73 -22.43
CA GLY A 180 -4.11 22.74 -23.41
C GLY A 180 -3.02 22.25 -24.37
N LEU A 181 -2.10 21.41 -23.89
CA LEU A 181 -1.04 20.82 -24.71
C LEU A 181 -1.59 19.81 -25.74
N GLU A 182 -2.68 19.10 -25.40
CA GLU A 182 -3.35 18.17 -26.31
C GLU A 182 -3.93 18.90 -27.54
N GLY A 183 -4.56 20.06 -27.32
CA GLY A 183 -5.17 20.87 -28.37
C GLY A 183 -4.17 21.44 -29.39
N LEU A 184 -2.87 21.47 -29.04
CA LEU A 184 -1.79 21.96 -29.89
C LEU A 184 -1.11 20.86 -30.71
N GLY A 185 -1.64 19.63 -30.71
CA GLY A 185 -1.05 18.50 -31.43
C GLY A 185 0.15 17.87 -30.70
N GLY A 186 0.34 18.20 -29.41
CA GLY A 186 1.25 17.49 -28.51
C GLY A 186 0.66 16.13 -28.14
N GLY A 187 0.70 15.19 -29.08
CA GLY A 187 0.02 13.88 -29.04
C GLY A 187 0.52 12.89 -27.97
N GLY A 188 0.54 13.28 -26.70
CA GLY A 188 0.98 12.41 -25.61
C GLY A 188 0.36 12.68 -24.25
N ALA A 189 -0.58 13.62 -24.12
CA ALA A 189 -1.13 14.02 -22.82
C ALA A 189 -2.55 13.53 -22.55
N ALA A 190 -3.26 12.89 -23.50
CA ALA A 190 -4.55 12.28 -23.18
C ALA A 190 -4.33 11.13 -22.19
N ASP A 191 -4.82 11.27 -20.95
CA ASP A 191 -4.67 10.24 -19.92
C ASP A 191 -5.48 9.01 -20.34
N PRO A 192 -4.84 7.90 -20.70
CA PRO A 192 -5.55 6.68 -21.01
C PRO A 192 -6.08 6.13 -19.70
N SER A 193 -7.38 6.29 -19.46
CA SER A 193 -8.02 5.99 -18.19
C SER A 193 -8.34 4.50 -18.05
N GLY A 194 -7.37 3.64 -18.37
CA GLY A 194 -7.53 2.21 -18.31
C GLY A 194 -7.75 1.72 -16.89
N GLU A 195 -7.11 2.38 -15.92
CA GLU A 195 -7.33 2.16 -14.50
C GLU A 195 -8.74 2.54 -14.04
N LEU A 196 -9.35 3.61 -14.57
CA LEU A 196 -10.74 3.97 -14.27
C LEU A 196 -11.70 2.88 -14.76
N GLN A 197 -11.52 2.39 -15.98
CA GLN A 197 -12.32 1.30 -16.54
C GLN A 197 -12.21 0.01 -15.70
N VAL A 198 -10.98 -0.32 -15.24
CA VAL A 198 -10.76 -1.46 -14.35
C VAL A 198 -11.46 -1.27 -13.01
N VAL A 199 -11.33 -0.09 -12.39
CA VAL A 199 -11.98 0.21 -11.10
C VAL A 199 -13.49 0.15 -11.23
N GLU A 200 -14.07 0.73 -12.27
CA GLU A 200 -15.51 0.69 -12.54
C GLU A 200 -16.02 -0.74 -12.72
N GLU A 201 -15.34 -1.57 -13.52
CA GLU A 201 -15.74 -2.97 -13.75
C GLU A 201 -15.69 -3.82 -12.47
N VAL A 202 -14.63 -3.64 -11.66
CA VAL A 202 -14.50 -4.34 -10.37
C VAL A 202 -15.55 -3.85 -9.37
N MET A 203 -15.74 -2.54 -9.26
CA MET A 203 -16.73 -1.92 -8.37
C MET A 203 -18.17 -2.18 -8.80
N ALA A 204 -18.44 -2.45 -10.08
CA ALA A 204 -19.72 -2.91 -10.61
C ALA A 204 -19.93 -4.42 -10.39
N GLY A 205 -18.87 -5.15 -10.03
CA GLY A 205 -18.91 -6.60 -9.82
C GLY A 205 -18.97 -7.39 -11.13
N GLY A 206 -18.46 -6.81 -12.23
CA GLY A 206 -18.28 -7.50 -13.51
C GLY A 206 -17.01 -8.36 -13.56
N ALA A 207 -15.98 -7.99 -12.77
CA ALA A 207 -14.78 -8.79 -12.51
C ALA A 207 -14.39 -8.79 -11.03
N ARG A 208 -13.64 -9.81 -10.58
CA ARG A 208 -13.11 -9.85 -9.19
C ARG A 208 -11.87 -8.99 -8.98
N ALA A 209 -11.10 -8.81 -10.05
CA ALA A 209 -9.85 -8.08 -10.07
C ALA A 209 -9.60 -7.58 -11.50
N GLY A 210 -8.66 -6.65 -11.64
CA GLY A 210 -8.21 -6.21 -12.95
C GLY A 210 -6.74 -5.81 -13.01
N VAL A 211 -6.23 -5.72 -14.23
CA VAL A 211 -4.89 -5.21 -14.52
C VAL A 211 -4.99 -4.18 -15.65
N ALA A 212 -4.49 -2.99 -15.40
CA ALA A 212 -4.33 -1.95 -16.40
C ALA A 212 -2.86 -1.93 -16.86
N VAL A 213 -2.61 -2.26 -18.13
CA VAL A 213 -1.27 -2.20 -18.74
C VAL A 213 -1.14 -0.84 -19.42
N ILE A 214 -0.79 0.18 -18.62
CA ILE A 214 -0.90 1.60 -19.00
C ILE A 214 0.45 2.33 -19.00
N ARG A 215 0.51 3.39 -19.80
CA ARG A 215 1.55 4.43 -19.75
C ARG A 215 0.99 5.75 -20.30
N PRO A 216 1.51 6.93 -19.88
CA PRO A 216 2.61 7.17 -18.94
C PRO A 216 2.34 6.69 -17.49
N PRO A 217 3.36 6.54 -16.62
CA PRO A 217 3.16 6.24 -15.19
C PRO A 217 2.50 7.43 -14.46
N GLY A 218 2.13 7.25 -13.18
CA GLY A 218 1.40 8.30 -12.45
C GLY A 218 1.85 8.64 -11.02
N HIS A 219 2.47 7.72 -10.26
CA HIS A 219 2.63 7.89 -8.80
C HIS A 219 3.48 9.10 -8.34
N HIS A 220 4.29 9.69 -9.23
CA HIS A 220 5.06 10.89 -8.94
C HIS A 220 4.32 12.19 -9.27
N ALA A 221 3.28 12.15 -10.12
CA ALA A 221 2.56 13.35 -10.53
C ALA A 221 1.91 13.99 -9.31
N GLU A 222 2.30 15.23 -9.04
CA GLU A 222 1.80 16.03 -7.94
C GLU A 222 0.45 16.63 -8.30
N PRO A 223 -0.35 17.08 -7.32
CA PRO A 223 -1.58 17.80 -7.59
C PRO A 223 -1.40 18.98 -8.56
N ASP A 224 -0.28 19.68 -8.51
CA ASP A 224 -0.03 20.92 -9.24
C ASP A 224 1.02 20.83 -10.37
N ARG A 225 1.67 19.68 -10.58
CA ARG A 225 2.74 19.54 -11.60
C ARG A 225 3.05 18.10 -12.01
N PRO A 226 3.57 17.89 -13.24
CA PRO A 226 4.16 16.61 -13.63
C PRO A 226 5.51 16.39 -12.92
N HIS A 227 5.89 15.13 -12.70
CA HIS A 227 7.17 14.75 -12.07
C HIS A 227 7.54 13.30 -12.41
N GLY A 228 8.83 12.96 -12.53
CA GLY A 228 9.27 11.56 -12.67
C GLY A 228 8.57 10.77 -13.78
N PHE A 229 8.48 11.34 -14.99
CA PHE A 229 7.74 10.80 -16.15
C PHE A 229 6.22 10.72 -16.00
N CYS A 230 5.67 11.14 -14.86
CA CYS A 230 4.26 11.11 -14.55
C CYS A 230 3.62 12.47 -14.82
N PHE A 231 2.55 12.48 -15.61
CA PHE A 231 1.81 13.70 -15.95
C PHE A 231 0.53 13.86 -15.14
N TYR A 232 -0.20 12.76 -14.99
CA TYR A 232 -1.34 12.65 -14.08
C TYR A 232 -1.13 11.47 -13.14
N ASN A 233 -1.73 11.55 -11.96
CA ASN A 233 -1.62 10.50 -10.97
C ASN A 233 -2.75 9.48 -11.14
N ASN A 234 -2.59 8.60 -12.12
CA ASN A 234 -3.55 7.54 -12.46
C ASN A 234 -4.11 6.79 -11.23
N VAL A 235 -3.25 6.35 -10.31
CA VAL A 235 -3.65 5.61 -9.11
C VAL A 235 -4.45 6.50 -8.14
N ALA A 236 -4.02 7.75 -7.93
CA ALA A 236 -4.74 8.68 -7.07
C ALA A 236 -6.10 9.06 -7.66
N VAL A 237 -6.17 9.32 -8.97
CA VAL A 237 -7.42 9.63 -9.69
C VAL A 237 -8.37 8.44 -9.57
N ALA A 238 -7.89 7.20 -9.77
CA ALA A 238 -8.68 5.99 -9.60
C ALA A 238 -9.21 5.81 -8.16
N ALA A 239 -8.38 6.09 -7.15
CA ALA A 239 -8.79 6.02 -5.75
C ALA A 239 -9.82 7.11 -5.38
N ARG A 240 -9.66 8.33 -5.90
CA ARG A 240 -10.65 9.40 -5.71
C ARG A 240 -11.95 9.07 -6.45
N HIS A 241 -11.91 8.60 -7.69
CA HIS A 241 -13.09 8.15 -8.43
C HIS A 241 -13.85 7.05 -7.69
N ALA A 242 -13.12 6.05 -7.18
CA ALA A 242 -13.72 5.00 -6.38
C ALA A 242 -14.45 5.55 -5.14
N THR A 243 -13.83 6.50 -4.44
CA THR A 243 -14.36 7.02 -3.17
C THR A 243 -15.43 8.11 -3.33
N HIS A 244 -15.35 8.94 -4.37
CA HIS A 244 -16.28 10.06 -4.61
C HIS A 244 -17.44 9.65 -5.52
N ASN A 245 -17.16 8.92 -6.60
CA ASN A 245 -18.15 8.64 -7.65
C ASN A 245 -18.78 7.25 -7.50
N LEU A 246 -18.03 6.26 -7.01
CA LEU A 246 -18.49 4.86 -6.90
C LEU A 246 -18.88 4.44 -5.48
N GLY A 247 -18.78 5.35 -4.50
CA GLY A 247 -19.22 5.12 -3.12
C GLY A 247 -18.32 4.18 -2.30
N CYS A 248 -17.08 3.95 -2.73
CA CYS A 248 -16.11 3.20 -1.94
C CYS A 248 -15.77 3.96 -0.65
N GLN A 249 -15.92 3.31 0.50
CA GLN A 249 -15.69 3.98 1.78
C GLN A 249 -14.20 4.10 2.13
N ARG A 250 -13.39 3.13 1.72
CA ARG A 250 -11.98 3.02 2.09
C ARG A 250 -11.18 2.35 0.98
N VAL A 251 -10.00 2.90 0.69
CA VAL A 251 -9.06 2.36 -0.31
C VAL A 251 -7.70 2.12 0.36
N LEU A 252 -7.06 1.01 -0.01
CA LEU A 252 -5.65 0.75 0.29
C LEU A 252 -4.88 0.87 -1.03
N ILE A 253 -3.86 1.71 -1.04
CA ILE A 253 -2.88 1.80 -2.12
C ILE A 253 -1.58 1.18 -1.61
N VAL A 254 -1.11 0.14 -2.30
CA VAL A 254 0.22 -0.45 -2.06
C VAL A 254 1.10 -0.11 -3.25
N ASP A 255 2.10 0.72 -3.00
CA ASP A 255 3.10 1.14 -3.97
C ASP A 255 4.40 0.36 -3.73
N TRP A 256 4.69 -0.55 -4.66
CA TRP A 256 5.89 -1.38 -4.64
C TRP A 256 6.93 -0.93 -5.67
N ASP A 257 6.69 0.19 -6.36
CA ASP A 257 7.73 0.74 -7.22
C ASP A 257 8.97 1.04 -6.38
N VAL A 258 10.16 0.95 -6.98
CA VAL A 258 11.40 1.19 -6.24
C VAL A 258 11.52 2.63 -5.76
N HIS A 259 10.80 3.58 -6.38
CA HIS A 259 10.73 4.97 -5.96
C HIS A 259 9.51 5.25 -5.10
N HIS A 260 9.65 6.21 -4.18
CA HIS A 260 8.52 6.71 -3.41
C HIS A 260 7.53 7.46 -4.31
N GLY A 261 6.25 7.10 -4.25
CA GLY A 261 5.17 7.79 -4.95
C GLY A 261 4.74 9.08 -4.23
N ASN A 262 5.62 10.08 -4.21
CA ASN A 262 5.39 11.39 -3.56
C ASN A 262 4.04 12.02 -3.92
N GLY A 263 3.63 11.95 -5.20
CA GLY A 263 2.36 12.50 -5.65
C GLY A 263 1.15 11.81 -5.02
N ILE A 264 1.20 10.48 -4.82
CA ILE A 264 0.13 9.76 -4.12
C ILE A 264 0.10 10.16 -2.65
N GLN A 265 1.27 10.23 -1.98
CA GLN A 265 1.34 10.64 -0.59
C GLN A 265 0.69 12.02 -0.37
N HIS A 266 1.09 13.02 -1.15
CA HIS A 266 0.56 14.37 -1.01
C HIS A 266 -0.93 14.47 -1.36
N ALA A 267 -1.42 13.68 -2.32
CA ALA A 267 -2.83 13.68 -2.70
C ALA A 267 -3.79 13.15 -1.60
N PHE A 268 -3.27 12.41 -0.62
CA PHE A 268 -4.06 11.76 0.43
C PHE A 268 -3.53 12.00 1.85
N GLU A 269 -2.56 12.90 2.03
CA GLU A 269 -1.85 13.06 3.31
C GLU A 269 -2.79 13.38 4.48
N ASP A 270 -3.92 14.04 4.21
CA ASP A 270 -4.95 14.39 5.17
C ASP A 270 -6.26 13.57 5.08
N ASP A 271 -6.35 12.57 4.19
CA ASP A 271 -7.58 11.81 3.91
C ASP A 271 -7.58 10.41 4.59
N PRO A 272 -8.31 10.21 5.71
CA PRO A 272 -8.36 8.92 6.40
C PRO A 272 -9.12 7.81 5.64
N ARG A 273 -9.70 8.11 4.49
CA ARG A 273 -10.36 7.09 3.65
C ARG A 273 -9.36 6.33 2.79
N VAL A 274 -8.14 6.85 2.61
CA VAL A 274 -7.11 6.23 1.77
C VAL A 274 -5.88 5.92 2.62
N LEU A 275 -5.57 4.63 2.77
CA LEU A 275 -4.31 4.19 3.36
C LEU A 275 -3.28 4.06 2.23
N TYR A 276 -2.25 4.90 2.26
CA TYR A 276 -1.11 4.81 1.35
C TYR A 276 0.04 4.07 2.02
N MET A 277 0.56 3.04 1.35
CA MET A 277 1.73 2.29 1.78
C MET A 277 2.75 2.23 0.65
N SER A 278 3.97 2.69 0.91
CA SER A 278 5.06 2.69 -0.07
C SER A 278 6.27 1.93 0.44
N LEU A 279 6.86 1.10 -0.42
CA LEU A 279 8.12 0.41 -0.18
C LEU A 279 9.13 0.87 -1.23
N HIS A 280 10.16 1.59 -0.82
CA HIS A 280 11.03 2.28 -1.76
C HIS A 280 12.47 2.32 -1.27
N ARG A 281 13.39 2.43 -2.23
CA ARG A 281 14.76 2.81 -1.96
C ARG A 281 14.79 4.28 -1.55
N TYR A 282 15.46 4.58 -0.46
CA TYR A 282 15.50 5.91 0.13
C TYR A 282 16.92 6.47 0.22
N ASP A 283 17.91 5.64 0.56
CA ASP A 283 19.31 6.03 0.74
C ASP A 283 19.47 7.33 1.54
N HIS A 284 18.77 7.41 2.67
CA HIS A 284 18.73 8.58 3.55
C HIS A 284 18.32 9.88 2.84
N GLY A 285 17.38 9.80 1.89
CA GLY A 285 16.89 10.93 1.11
C GLY A 285 17.74 11.26 -0.11
N MET A 286 18.76 10.45 -0.44
CA MET A 286 19.58 10.66 -1.63
C MET A 286 18.97 10.04 -2.88
N PHE A 287 18.17 8.97 -2.75
CA PHE A 287 17.54 8.33 -3.91
C PHE A 287 16.32 9.13 -4.38
N PHE A 288 16.05 9.13 -5.69
CA PHE A 288 14.92 9.85 -6.28
C PHE A 288 13.59 9.44 -5.61
N PRO A 289 12.69 10.38 -5.24
CA PRO A 289 12.65 11.80 -5.58
C PRO A 289 13.48 12.75 -4.67
N SER A 290 14.32 12.19 -3.80
CA SER A 290 15.22 12.94 -2.92
C SER A 290 14.51 13.91 -1.96
N SER A 291 13.43 13.44 -1.33
CA SER A 291 12.67 14.19 -0.32
C SER A 291 12.62 13.45 1.02
N GLU A 292 12.68 14.20 2.12
CA GLU A 292 12.43 13.67 3.46
C GLU A 292 10.98 13.17 3.66
N ASP A 293 10.07 13.51 2.74
CA ASP A 293 8.69 13.04 2.76
C ASP A 293 8.57 11.52 2.61
N ALA A 294 9.59 10.89 2.01
CA ALA A 294 9.67 9.43 1.85
C ALA A 294 10.09 8.71 3.13
N ASN A 295 10.47 9.40 4.20
CA ASN A 295 10.95 8.73 5.41
C ASN A 295 9.81 8.14 6.26
N PHE A 296 10.14 7.20 7.14
CA PHE A 296 9.18 6.44 7.94
C PHE A 296 8.41 7.31 8.96
N ASP A 297 8.94 8.46 9.36
CA ASP A 297 8.36 9.38 10.34
C ASP A 297 7.23 10.25 9.76
N ARG A 298 7.03 10.19 8.44
CA ARG A 298 5.93 10.82 7.72
C ARG A 298 4.72 9.91 7.76
N VAL A 299 3.77 10.24 8.63
CA VAL A 299 2.62 9.38 8.95
C VAL A 299 1.27 9.97 8.49
N GLY A 300 1.29 10.99 7.65
CA GLY A 300 0.12 11.77 7.28
C GLY A 300 -0.11 12.97 8.21
N THR A 301 -1.10 13.80 7.88
CA THR A 301 -1.42 15.05 8.56
C THR A 301 -2.91 15.12 8.90
N GLY A 302 -3.29 16.01 9.82
CA GLY A 302 -4.69 16.24 10.16
C GLY A 302 -5.49 14.96 10.47
N ALA A 303 -6.59 14.74 9.76
CA ALA A 303 -7.42 13.56 9.91
C ALA A 303 -6.77 12.28 9.33
N GLY A 304 -5.82 12.43 8.41
CA GLY A 304 -5.06 11.34 7.77
C GLY A 304 -3.87 10.84 8.59
N GLN A 305 -3.61 11.35 9.79
CA GLN A 305 -2.55 10.81 10.65
C GLN A 305 -2.74 9.31 10.92
N GLY A 306 -1.70 8.53 10.62
CA GLY A 306 -1.68 7.08 10.65
C GLY A 306 -2.02 6.42 9.31
N TYR A 307 -2.47 7.17 8.29
CA TYR A 307 -2.89 6.63 6.99
C TYR A 307 -1.85 6.77 5.87
N THR A 308 -0.65 7.23 6.21
CA THR A 308 0.54 7.17 5.35
C THR A 308 1.58 6.26 5.98
N ILE A 309 2.08 5.29 5.23
CA ILE A 309 3.05 4.29 5.68
C ILE A 309 4.21 4.25 4.68
N ASN A 310 5.36 4.79 5.08
CA ASN A 310 6.59 4.71 4.31
C ASN A 310 7.53 3.64 4.89
N ILE A 311 8.08 2.81 4.00
CA ILE A 311 9.06 1.78 4.33
C ILE A 311 10.36 2.06 3.55
N PRO A 312 11.18 3.02 4.02
CA PRO A 312 12.36 3.49 3.32
C PRO A 312 13.56 2.56 3.48
N TRP A 313 14.21 2.16 2.39
CA TRP A 313 15.41 1.33 2.45
C TRP A 313 16.68 2.15 2.24
N ASN A 314 17.60 2.04 3.21
CA ASN A 314 18.79 2.89 3.32
C ASN A 314 20.10 2.15 3.01
N LYS A 315 20.04 0.86 2.67
CA LYS A 315 21.22 0.05 2.34
C LYS A 315 20.97 -0.78 1.10
N ASP A 316 22.03 -1.02 0.35
CA ASP A 316 22.02 -1.94 -0.78
C ASP A 316 21.60 -3.36 -0.31
N GLY A 317 20.60 -3.91 -0.99
CA GLY A 317 20.09 -5.25 -0.75
C GLY A 317 18.97 -5.58 -1.73
N GLU A 318 18.88 -6.84 -2.16
CA GLU A 318 17.81 -7.28 -3.05
C GLU A 318 16.43 -7.03 -2.41
N MET A 319 15.58 -6.27 -3.10
CA MET A 319 14.15 -6.24 -2.82
C MET A 319 13.57 -7.64 -3.06
N ARG A 320 13.35 -8.41 -1.99
CA ARG A 320 12.71 -9.72 -2.11
C ARG A 320 11.21 -9.57 -1.96
N LEU A 321 10.44 -10.22 -2.84
CA LEU A 321 8.97 -10.26 -2.75
C LEU A 321 8.47 -10.69 -1.35
N ALA A 322 9.21 -11.57 -0.67
CA ALA A 322 8.93 -11.96 0.71
C ALA A 322 9.03 -10.77 1.69
N SER A 323 10.00 -9.87 1.51
CA SER A 323 10.16 -8.65 2.29
C SER A 323 8.98 -7.69 2.10
N VAL A 324 8.49 -7.57 0.87
CA VAL A 324 7.29 -6.79 0.53
C VAL A 324 6.06 -7.39 1.18
N LEU A 325 5.83 -8.69 0.99
CA LEU A 325 4.68 -9.41 1.55
C LEU A 325 4.68 -9.42 3.07
N ILE A 326 5.85 -9.57 3.72
CA ILE A 326 5.99 -9.49 5.18
C ILE A 326 5.72 -8.08 5.67
N SER A 327 6.21 -7.05 4.99
CA SER A 327 5.97 -5.65 5.39
C SER A 327 4.50 -5.27 5.27
N VAL A 328 3.85 -5.67 4.15
CA VAL A 328 2.41 -5.52 3.94
C VAL A 328 1.62 -6.32 4.96
N ALA A 329 1.99 -7.57 5.21
CA ALA A 329 1.34 -8.40 6.22
C ALA A 329 1.48 -7.78 7.62
N LEU A 330 2.68 -7.38 8.05
CA LEU A 330 2.91 -6.77 9.37
C LEU A 330 2.17 -5.45 9.55
N ALA A 331 2.07 -4.63 8.50
CA ALA A 331 1.31 -3.39 8.53
C ALA A 331 -0.20 -3.62 8.59
N LEU A 332 -0.71 -4.72 8.01
CA LEU A 332 -2.15 -5.03 7.94
C LEU A 332 -2.65 -6.07 8.97
N GLU A 333 -1.77 -6.87 9.58
CA GLU A 333 -2.14 -8.11 10.30
C GLU A 333 -2.76 -7.96 11.69
N PRO A 334 -2.97 -6.77 12.25
CA PRO A 334 -3.96 -6.72 13.34
C PRO A 334 -5.06 -5.66 13.19
N ALA A 335 -5.62 -5.50 11.99
CA ALA A 335 -7.03 -5.14 11.84
C ALA A 335 -8.00 -6.28 12.27
N VAL A 336 -7.48 -7.48 12.60
CA VAL A 336 -8.25 -8.70 12.92
C VAL A 336 -8.16 -9.14 14.39
N VAL A 337 -7.33 -8.52 15.23
CA VAL A 337 -7.25 -8.87 16.67
C VAL A 337 -8.26 -8.04 17.47
N ARG A 338 -9.26 -8.75 17.99
CA ARG A 338 -10.42 -8.26 18.74
C ARG A 338 -10.08 -7.49 20.01
N GLU A 339 -11.00 -6.57 20.32
CA GLU A 339 -11.30 -6.10 21.68
C GLU A 339 -11.35 -7.28 22.67
N ASN A 340 -10.47 -7.28 23.66
CA ASN A 340 -10.76 -7.88 24.95
C ASN A 340 -10.89 -6.72 25.97
N PRO A 341 -11.95 -6.69 26.80
CA PRO A 341 -12.04 -5.74 27.89
C PRO A 341 -10.97 -6.04 28.95
N PRO A 342 -10.57 -5.05 29.77
CA PRO A 342 -9.57 -5.25 30.81
C PRO A 342 -10.04 -6.30 31.82
N LEU A 343 -9.14 -7.24 32.14
CA LEU A 343 -9.31 -8.22 33.21
C LEU A 343 -9.57 -7.45 34.51
N ARG A 344 -10.75 -7.66 35.11
CA ARG A 344 -10.99 -7.26 36.50
C ARG A 344 -10.14 -8.14 37.40
N ASP A 345 -9.36 -7.48 38.23
CA ASP A 345 -8.63 -8.06 39.34
C ASP A 345 -9.63 -8.72 40.31
N THR A 346 -9.63 -10.04 40.38
CA THR A 346 -10.29 -10.77 41.45
C THR A 346 -9.21 -11.50 42.22
N GLY A 347 -8.85 -10.93 43.37
CA GLY A 347 -7.93 -11.53 44.34
C GLY A 347 -8.39 -12.92 44.82
N PRO A 348 -7.56 -13.57 45.63
CA PRO A 348 -7.69 -15.00 45.92
C PRO A 348 -8.92 -15.30 46.78
N VAL A 349 -9.69 -16.30 46.37
CA VAL A 349 -10.64 -17.03 47.22
C VAL A 349 -10.00 -18.36 47.59
#